data_AF-A0A6N3EQT1-F1
#
_entry.id   AF-A0A6N3EQT1-F1
#
_cell.length_a   1.000
_cell.length_b   1.000
_cell.length_c   1.000
_cell.angle_alpha   90.00
_cell.angle_beta   90.00
_cell.angle_gamma   90.00
#
_symmetry.space_group_name_H-M   'P 1'
#
loop_
_entity.id
_entity.type
_entity.pdbx_description
1 polymer ?
#
loop_
_entity_poly.entity_id
_entity_poly.type
_entity_poly.pdbx_seq_one_letter_code
_entity_poly.pdbx_strand_id
1 'polypeptide(L)' 'MAQYKETVPYQKERVMNGYVLLLFSIIIIMNRLLTYALTEDLKQTLLSYFFFIQIMCLVTYTAILFRLKDKKEIRGLW' A
#
# COMPACT_ATOMS: atom_id res chain seq x y z
N MET A 1 -6.71 -35.84 17.78
CA MET A 1 -7.64 -34.69 17.79
C MET A 1 -7.03 -33.60 16.93
N ALA A 2 -7.50 -33.45 15.68
CA ALA A 2 -7.03 -32.39 14.80
C ALA A 2 -7.75 -31.09 15.18
N GLN A 3 -7.02 -30.10 15.71
CA GLN A 3 -7.55 -28.76 15.93
C GLN A 3 -7.99 -28.18 14.59
N TYR A 4 -9.31 -28.03 14.43
CA TYR A 4 -9.93 -27.32 13.33
C TYR A 4 -9.49 -25.85 13.42
N LYS A 5 -8.50 -25.48 12.60
CA LYS A 5 -7.99 -24.11 12.55
C LYS A 5 -9.08 -23.25 11.93
N GLU A 6 -9.74 -22.45 12.77
CA GLU A 6 -10.77 -21.48 12.42
C GLU A 6 -10.50 -20.87 11.04
N THR A 7 -11.40 -21.16 10.12
CA THR A 7 -11.40 -20.54 8.80
C THR A 7 -11.82 -19.09 8.99
N VAL A 8 -10.84 -18.19 9.15
CA VAL A 8 -11.07 -16.74 9.20
C VAL A 8 -12.06 -16.38 8.07
N PRO A 9 -13.25 -15.85 8.39
CA PRO A 9 -14.29 -15.58 7.40
C PRO A 9 -13.76 -14.60 6.35
N TYR A 10 -14.22 -14.70 5.10
CA TYR A 10 -13.85 -13.74 4.05
C TYR A 10 -14.43 -12.37 4.40
N GLN A 11 -13.66 -11.56 5.12
CA GLN A 11 -14.09 -10.28 5.64
C GLN A 11 -13.81 -9.16 4.64
N LYS A 12 -14.73 -8.19 4.58
CA LYS A 12 -14.65 -6.93 3.81
C LYS A 12 -13.28 -6.24 3.94
N GLU A 13 -12.59 -6.45 5.05
CA GLU A 13 -11.23 -6.01 5.35
C GLU A 13 -10.20 -6.35 4.26
N ARG A 14 -10.32 -7.51 3.60
CA ARG A 14 -9.40 -7.94 2.54
C ARG A 14 -9.48 -7.04 1.30
N VAL A 15 -10.71 -6.81 0.85
CA VAL A 15 -11.04 -5.94 -0.28
C VAL A 15 -10.68 -4.49 0.07
N MET A 16 -10.91 -4.09 1.31
CA MET A 16 -10.58 -2.76 1.81
C MET A 16 -9.07 -2.50 1.82
N ASN A 17 -8.24 -3.45 2.24
CA ASN A 17 -6.78 -3.29 2.27
C ASN A 17 -6.17 -3.18 0.86
N GLY A 18 -6.66 -3.98 -0.09
CA GLY A 18 -6.27 -3.87 -1.51
C GLY A 18 -6.69 -2.52 -2.11
N TYR A 19 -7.92 -2.07 -1.83
CA TYR A 19 -8.39 -0.75 -2.27
C TYR A 19 -7.62 0.41 -1.63
N VAL A 20 -7.27 0.32 -0.34
CA VAL A 20 -6.45 1.34 0.33
C VAL A 20 -5.07 1.42 -0.29
N LEU A 21 -4.44 0.29 -0.62
CA LEU A 21 -3.13 0.27 -1.28
C LEU A 21 -3.19 0.88 -2.70
N LEU A 22 -4.24 0.56 -3.46
CA LEU A 22 -4.49 1.17 -4.78
C LEU A 22 -4.73 2.68 -4.66
N LEU A 23 -5.57 3.10 -3.72
CA LEU A 23 -5.90 4.50 -3.49
C LEU A 23 -4.65 5.29 -3.07
N PHE A 24 -3.82 4.73 -2.18
CA PHE A 24 -2.56 5.34 -1.76
C PHE A 24 -1.59 5.48 -2.95
N SER A 25 -1.51 4.46 -3.81
CA SER A 25 -0.71 4.49 -5.03
C SER A 25 -1.18 5.57 -6.01
N ILE A 26 -2.50 5.72 -6.19
CA ILE A 26 -3.09 6.75 -7.05
C ILE A 26 -2.81 8.15 -6.49
N ILE A 27 -2.93 8.36 -5.17
CA ILE A 27 -2.62 9.65 -4.53
C ILE A 27 -1.17 10.03 -4.77
N ILE A 28 -0.23 9.09 -4.64
CA ILE A 28 1.18 9.34 -4.93
C ILE A 28 1.35 9.76 -6.39
N ILE A 29 0.80 9.02 -7.35
CA ILE A 29 0.92 9.35 -8.78
C ILE A 29 0.30 10.72 -9.10
N MET A 30 -0.89 11.02 -8.57
CA MET A 30 -1.59 12.29 -8.76
C MET A 30 -0.79 13.48 -8.20
N ASN A 31 -0.28 13.36 -6.98
CA ASN A 31 0.57 14.39 -6.35
C ASN A 31 1.81 14.68 -7.21
N ARG A 32 2.33 13.67 -7.90
CA ARG A 32 3.50 13.77 -8.78
C ARG A 32 3.22 14.43 -10.10
N LEU A 33 2.11 14.08 -10.74
CA LEU A 33 1.64 14.77 -11.93
C LEU A 33 1.34 16.25 -11.62
N LEU A 34 0.75 16.54 -10.47
CA LEU A 34 0.50 17.90 -10.01
C LEU A 34 1.80 18.67 -9.76
N THR A 35 2.78 18.07 -9.07
CA THR A 35 4.09 18.70 -8.84
C THR A 35 4.76 19.02 -10.16
N TYR A 36 4.79 18.07 -11.09
CA TYR A 36 5.38 18.27 -12.42
C TYR A 36 4.68 19.38 -13.20
N ALA A 37 3.34 19.42 -13.18
CA ALA A 37 2.56 20.46 -13.84
C ALA A 37 2.81 21.86 -13.25
N LEU A 38 3.16 21.95 -11.97
CA LEU A 38 3.40 23.23 -11.27
C LEU A 38 4.85 23.71 -11.37
N THR A 39 5.82 22.80 -11.41
CA THR A 39 7.26 23.16 -11.41
C THR A 39 7.92 23.00 -12.77
N GLU A 40 7.30 22.29 -13.72
CA GLU A 40 7.86 21.89 -15.04
C GLU A 40 9.21 21.15 -14.99
N ASP A 41 9.77 20.91 -13.80
CA ASP A 41 11.05 20.25 -13.59
C ASP A 41 10.87 18.77 -13.19
N LEU A 42 11.26 17.89 -14.11
CA LEU A 42 11.27 16.44 -13.95
C LEU A 42 12.25 15.97 -12.87
N LYS A 43 13.38 16.64 -12.66
CA LYS A 43 14.41 16.23 -11.69
C LYS A 43 13.97 16.55 -10.28
N GLN A 44 13.54 17.78 -10.03
CA GLN A 44 13.04 18.20 -8.73
C GLN A 44 11.77 17.44 -8.34
N THR A 45 10.97 17.09 -9.34
CA THR A 45 9.93 16.09 -9.20
C THR A 45 10.62 14.79 -8.74
N LEU A 46 11.28 14.00 -9.59
CA LEU A 46 11.74 12.63 -9.27
C LEU A 46 12.58 12.48 -7.99
N LEU A 47 13.39 13.47 -7.61
CA LEU A 47 14.30 13.41 -6.47
C LEU A 47 13.81 14.15 -5.22
N SER A 48 12.52 14.51 -5.16
CA SER A 48 11.95 15.16 -3.98
C SER A 48 12.01 14.25 -2.74
N TYR A 49 12.53 14.78 -1.64
CA TYR A 49 12.56 14.11 -0.34
C TYR A 49 11.15 13.65 0.11
N PHE A 50 10.12 14.46 -0.20
CA PHE A 50 8.74 14.13 0.13
C PHE A 50 8.23 12.91 -0.64
N PHE A 51 8.64 12.77 -1.90
CA PHE A 51 8.32 11.59 -2.70
C PHE A 51 8.99 10.33 -2.14
N PHE A 52 10.25 10.44 -1.68
CA PHE A 52 10.93 9.33 -1.03
C PHE A 52 10.20 8.86 0.23
N ILE A 53 9.72 9.78 1.08
CA ILE A 53 8.91 9.44 2.26
C ILE A 53 7.63 8.70 1.85
N GLN A 54 6.92 9.18 0.83
CA GLN A 54 5.68 8.56 0.35
C GLN A 54 5.90 7.12 -0.13
N ILE A 55 6.98 6.89 -0.89
CA ILE A 55 7.37 5.54 -1.33
C ILE A 55 7.75 4.65 -0.15
N MET A 56 8.52 5.18 0.82
CA MET A 56 8.87 4.42 2.02
C MET A 56 7.63 4.03 2.84
N CYS A 57 6.66 4.92 3.00
CA CYS A 57 5.38 4.60 3.64
C CYS A 57 4.63 3.49 2.90
N LEU A 58 4.58 3.53 1.57
CA LEU A 58 3.94 2.50 0.75
C LEU A 58 4.64 1.14 0.93
N VAL A 59 5.98 1.13 0.93
CA VAL A 59 6.79 -0.08 1.14
C VAL A 59 6.55 -0.64 2.55
N THR A 60 6.57 0.20 3.58
CA THR A 60 6.30 -0.23 4.96
C THR A 60 4.89 -0.79 5.12
N TYR A 61 3.89 -0.12 4.57
CA TYR A 61 2.50 -0.59 4.60
C TYR A 61 2.36 -1.95 3.90
N THR A 62 2.97 -2.10 2.74
CA THR A 62 2.99 -3.36 1.98
C THR A 62 3.70 -4.47 2.77
N ALA A 63 4.85 -4.18 3.39
CA ALA A 63 5.59 -5.13 4.22
C ALA A 63 4.80 -5.58 5.45
N ILE A 64 4.04 -4.68 6.08
CA ILE A 64 3.13 -5.02 7.18
C ILE A 64 2.05 -5.98 6.69
N LEU A 65 1.41 -5.70 5.53
CA LEU A 65 0.43 -6.61 4.95
C LEU A 65 1.02 -7.99 4.63
N PHE A 66 2.24 -8.06 4.08
CA PHE A 66 2.93 -9.33 3.87
C PHE A 66 3.18 -10.09 5.19
N ARG A 67 3.58 -9.39 6.25
CA ARG A 67 3.83 -10.01 7.56
C ARG A 67 2.54 -10.52 8.21
N LEU A 68 1.44 -9.76 8.10
CA LEU A 68 0.12 -10.20 8.55
C LEU A 68 -0.36 -11.43 7.78
N LYS A 69 -0.03 -11.52 6.48
CA LYS A 69 -0.33 -12.69 5.65
C LYS A 69 0.47 -13.91 6.11
N ASP A 70 1.77 -13.74 6.39
CA ASP A 70 2.63 -14.82 6.85
C ASP A 70 2.18 -15.39 8.21
N LYS A 71 1.74 -14.51 9.12
CA LYS A 71 1.11 -14.89 10.40
C LYS A 71 -0.26 -15.55 10.25
N LYS A 72 -0.81 -15.64 9.03
CA LYS A 72 -2.16 -16.14 8.72
C LYS A 72 -3.28 -15.34 9.38
N GLU A 73 -2.99 -14.10 9.80
CA GLU A 73 -4.00 -13.14 10.29
C GLU A 73 -4.84 -12.63 9.12
N ILE A 74 -4.27 -12.57 7.92
CA ILE A 74 -4.99 -12.30 6.66
C ILE A 74 -4.74 -13.44 5.65
N ARG A 75 -5.77 -13.84 4.89
CA ARG A 75 -5.67 -14.91 3.87
C ARG A 75 -5.11 -14.45 2.52
N GLY A 76 -5.15 -13.16 2.21
CA GLY A 76 -4.72 -12.62 0.91
C GLY A 76 -4.40 -11.13 0.97
N LEU A 77 -3.50 -10.68 0.09
CA LEU A 77 -3.20 -9.26 -0.14
C LEU A 77 -4.23 -8.60 -1.10
N TRP A 78 -4.98 -9.44 -1.80
CA TRP A 78 -6.05 -9.18 -2.77
C TRP A 78 -7.15 -10.19 -2.52
#